data_AF-A0A9W6LJI3-F1
#
_entry.id   AF-A0A9W6LJI3-F1
#
_cell.length_a   1.000
_cell.length_b   1.000
_cell.length_c   1.000
_cell.angle_alpha   90.00
_cell.angle_beta   90.00
_cell.angle_gamma   90.00
#
_symmetry.space_group_name_H-M   'P 1'
#
loop_
_entity.id
_entity.type
_entity.pdbx_description
1 polymer ?
#
loop_
_entity_poly.entity_id
_entity_poly.type
_entity_poly.pdbx_seq_one_letter_code
_entity_poly.pdbx_strand_id
1 'polypeptide(L)' 'MTLKLFLNYTLSFIMWLVIGRAILSFFTKDPKNPIYGLFMRTTEPLYTLARRIFPKGTTIFIIIFIVILRLLVVKYF' A
#
# COMPACT_ATOMS: atom_id res chain seq x y z
N MET A 1 -14.65 -0.95 -21.46
CA MET A 1 -13.20 -1.27 -21.60
C MET A 1 -12.32 -0.36 -20.74
N THR A 2 -12.59 0.95 -20.71
CA THR A 2 -11.83 1.98 -19.96
C THR A 2 -11.88 1.86 -18.43
N LEU A 3 -13.02 1.51 -17.84
CA LEU A 3 -13.16 1.42 -16.38
C LEU A 3 -12.25 0.34 -15.75
N LYS A 4 -12.17 -0.84 -16.38
CA LYS A 4 -11.32 -1.95 -15.90
C LYS A 4 -9.84 -1.55 -15.89
N LEU A 5 -9.41 -0.86 -16.93
CA LEU A 5 -8.03 -0.40 -17.08
C LEU A 5 -7.69 0.65 -16.01
N PHE A 6 -8.58 1.63 -15.80
CA PHE A 6 -8.43 2.65 -14.78
C PHE A 6 -8.33 2.04 -13.36
N LEU A 7 -9.20 1.06 -13.07
CA LEU A 7 -9.21 0.37 -11.78
C LEU A 7 -7.91 -0.41 -11.56
N ASN A 8 -7.44 -1.14 -12.58
CA ASN A 8 -6.20 -1.92 -12.50
C ASN A 8 -4.97 -1.04 -12.29
N TYR A 9 -4.87 0.08 -13.01
CA TYR A 9 -3.77 1.03 -12.83
C TYR A 9 -3.81 1.70 -11.46
N THR A 10 -4.99 2.12 -10.99
CA THR A 10 -5.14 2.74 -9.67
C THR A 10 -4.75 1.78 -8.55
N LEU A 11 -5.22 0.52 -8.60
CA LEU A 11 -4.83 -0.50 -7.61
C LEU A 11 -3.33 -0.81 -7.67
N SER A 12 -2.78 -0.96 -8.87
CA SER A 12 -1.35 -1.22 -9.03
C SER A 12 -0.50 -0.08 -8.49
N PHE A 13 -0.92 1.17 -8.70
CA PHE A 13 -0.25 2.35 -8.15
C PHE A 13 -0.27 2.36 -6.62
N ILE A 14 -1.42 2.10 -5.99
CA ILE A 14 -1.53 2.02 -4.53
C ILE A 14 -0.67 0.88 -3.96
N MET A 15 -0.65 -0.28 -4.62
CA MET A 15 0.21 -1.40 -4.22
C MET A 15 1.70 -1.00 -4.24
N TRP A 16 2.17 -0.38 -5.31
CA TRP A 16 3.55 0.09 -5.41
C TRP A 16 3.90 1.17 -4.38
N LEU A 17 2.97 2.05 -4.01
CA LEU A 17 3.19 3.03 -2.93
C LEU A 17 3.42 2.34 -1.57
N VAL A 18 2.62 1.33 -1.25
CA VAL A 18 2.73 0.56 0.01
C VAL A 18 4.05 -0.23 0.04
N ILE A 19 4.40 -0.86 -1.08
CA ILE A 19 5.69 -1.56 -1.24
C ILE A 19 6.86 -0.57 -1.13
N GLY A 20 6.76 0.60 -1.78
CA GLY A 20 7.76 1.66 -1.72
C GLY A 20 8.01 2.14 -0.29
N ARG A 21 6.95 2.35 0.52
CA ARG A 21 7.09 2.65 1.96
C ARG A 21 7.81 1.53 2.71
N ALA A 22 7.48 0.27 2.45
CA ALA A 22 8.10 -0.87 3.12
C ALA A 22 9.58 -0.98 2.78
N ILE A 23 9.94 -0.86 1.50
CA ILE A 23 11.32 -0.83 1.03
C ILE A 23 12.07 0.34 1.67
N LEU A 24 11.52 1.55 1.63
CA LEU A 24 12.14 2.72 2.24
C LEU A 24 12.34 2.56 3.75
N SER A 25 11.45 1.86 4.45
CA SER A 25 11.63 1.50 5.87
C SER A 25 12.79 0.54 6.12
N PHE A 26 13.16 -0.30 5.13
CA PHE A 26 14.34 -1.18 5.24
C PHE A 26 15.64 -0.43 4.95
N PHE A 27 15.63 0.45 3.95
CA PHE A 27 16.83 1.20 3.55
C PHE A 27 17.10 2.42 4.44
N THR A 28 16.05 3.08 4.92
CA THR A 28 16.14 4.34 5.66
C THR A 28 15.81 4.09 7.12
N LYS A 29 16.85 4.10 7.98
CA LYS A 29 16.68 4.12 9.44
C LYS A 29 16.46 5.52 10.00
N ASP A 30 16.70 6.57 9.21
CA ASP A 30 16.57 7.96 9.66
C ASP A 30 15.13 8.49 9.48
N PRO A 31 14.41 8.81 10.56
CA PRO A 31 13.03 9.30 10.50
C PRO A 31 12.89 10.66 9.80
N LYS A 32 13.98 11.42 9.63
CA LYS A 32 13.96 12.78 9.05
C LYS A 32 14.07 12.80 7.52
N ASN A 33 14.15 11.64 6.87
CA ASN A 33 14.23 11.61 5.40
C ASN A 33 12.90 12.11 4.78
N PRO A 34 12.94 13.19 3.97
CA PRO A 34 11.73 13.77 3.38
C PRO A 34 11.00 12.82 2.42
N ILE A 35 11.72 11.93 1.73
CA ILE A 35 11.13 10.94 0.83
C ILE A 35 10.33 9.94 1.67
N TYR A 36 10.95 9.37 2.71
CA TYR A 36 10.26 8.44 3.60
C TYR A 36 9.02 9.10 4.24
N GLY A 37 9.14 10.34 4.72
CA GLY A 37 8.03 11.10 5.29
C GLY A 37 6.87 11.32 4.31
N LEU A 38 7.15 11.55 3.03
CA LEU A 38 6.13 11.69 1.99
C LEU A 38 5.36 10.38 1.79
N PHE A 39 6.07 9.27 1.58
CA PHE A 39 5.45 7.95 1.45
C PHE A 39 4.65 7.58 2.71
N MET A 40 5.18 7.89 3.88
CA MET A 40 4.53 7.65 5.16
C MET A 40 3.20 8.41 5.21
N ARG A 41 3.19 9.73 5.00
CA ARG A 41 1.98 10.57 5.03
C ARG A 41 0.94 10.16 3.99
N THR A 42 1.36 9.83 2.77
CA THR A 42 0.44 9.41 1.69
C THR A 42 -0.22 8.07 1.98
N THR A 43 0.50 7.13 2.60
CA THR A 43 -0.02 5.78 2.89
C THR A 43 -0.64 5.67 4.28
N GLU A 44 -0.34 6.58 5.22
CA GLU A 44 -0.89 6.64 6.59
C GLU A 44 -2.41 6.47 6.67
N PRO A 45 -3.24 7.16 5.84
CA PRO A 45 -4.69 6.97 5.89
C PRO A 45 -5.08 5.52 5.54
N LEU A 46 -4.41 4.91 4.57
CA LEU A 46 -4.64 3.52 4.19
C LEU A 46 -4.27 2.56 5.33
N TYR A 47 -3.13 2.80 5.98
CA TYR A 47 -2.67 2.03 7.14
C TYR A 47 -3.57 2.21 8.37
N THR A 48 -4.19 3.38 8.51
CA THR A 48 -5.13 3.69 9.60
C THR A 48 -6.44 2.95 9.41
N LEU A 49 -6.96 2.93 8.18
CA LEU A 49 -8.13 2.12 7.82
C LEU A 49 -7.84 0.62 8.03
N ALA A 50 -6.67 0.14 7.59
CA ALA A 50 -6.28 -1.24 7.77
C ALA A 50 -6.16 -1.62 9.27
N ARG A 51 -5.58 -0.75 10.10
CA ARG A 51 -5.52 -0.95 11.57
C ARG A 51 -6.88 -0.90 12.24
N ARG A 52 -7.84 -0.16 11.68
CA ARG A 52 -9.21 -0.13 12.20
C ARG A 52 -9.93 -1.47 11.99
N ILE A 53 -9.63 -2.16 10.90
CA ILE A 53 -10.18 -3.49 10.61
C ILE A 53 -9.37 -4.58 11.34
N PHE A 54 -8.04 -4.45 11.34
CA PHE A 54 -7.10 -5.39 11.96
C PHE A 54 -6.19 -4.66 12.96
N PRO A 55 -6.63 -4.47 14.22
CA PRO A 55 -5.91 -3.67 15.21
C PRO A 55 -4.53 -4.24 15.58
N LYS A 56 -4.30 -5.54 15.38
CA LYS A 56 -3.00 -6.20 15.58
C LYS A 56 -2.23 -6.45 14.28
N GLY A 57 -2.69 -5.90 13.15
CA GLY A 57 -2.06 -6.08 11.85
C GLY A 57 -0.73 -5.35 11.75
N THR A 58 0.34 -6.09 11.44
CA THR A 58 1.66 -5.51 11.11
C THR A 58 1.69 -4.95 9.70
N THR A 59 2.69 -4.11 9.39
CA THR A 59 2.95 -3.57 8.04
C THR A 59 2.97 -4.65 6.96
N ILE A 60 3.48 -5.84 7.29
CA ILE A 60 3.53 -7.01 6.40
C ILE A 60 2.12 -7.51 6.05
N PHE A 61 1.22 -7.54 7.03
CA PHE A 61 -0.18 -7.94 6.81
C PHE A 61 -0.88 -7.03 5.81
N ILE A 62 -0.60 -5.73 5.86
CA ILE A 62 -1.18 -4.73 4.95
C ILE A 62 -0.65 -4.93 3.52
N ILE A 63 0.65 -5.23 3.37
CA ILE A 63 1.25 -5.56 2.07
C ILE A 63 0.59 -6.82 1.49
N ILE A 64 0.48 -7.89 2.27
CA ILE A 64 -0.13 -9.15 1.82
C ILE A 64 -1.60 -8.93 1.43
N PHE A 65 -2.36 -8.20 2.25
CA PHE A 65 -3.75 -7.88 1.98
C PHE A 65 -3.91 -7.13 0.65
N ILE A 66 -3.07 -6.13 0.38
CA ILE A 66 -3.17 -5.34 -0.85
C ILE A 66 -2.78 -6.14 -2.11
N VAL A 67 -1.82 -7.06 -1.99
CA VAL A 67 -1.43 -7.97 -3.07
C VAL A 67 -2.58 -8.93 -3.39
N ILE A 68 -3.20 -9.52 -2.37
CA ILE A 68 -4.36 -10.41 -2.54
C ILE A 68 -5.52 -9.64 -3.18
N LEU A 69 -5.82 -8.43 -2.69
CA LEU A 69 -6.88 -7.59 -3.25
C LEU A 69 -6.65 -7.32 -4.74
N ARG A 70 -5.42 -7.00 -5.14
CA ARG A 70 -5.06 -6.82 -6.56
C ARG A 70 -5.26 -8.10 -7.38
N LEU A 71 -4.79 -9.24 -6.88
CA LEU A 71 -4.94 -10.53 -7.58
C LEU A 71 -6.42 -10.91 -7.76
N LEU A 72 -7.25 -10.66 -6.74
CA LEU A 72 -8.68 -10.86 -6.83
C LEU A 72 -9.29 -9.93 -7.89
N VAL A 73 -8.98 -8.64 -7.87
CA VAL A 73 -9.52 -7.70 -8.87
C VAL A 73 -9.10 -8.09 -10.28
N VAL A 74 -7.84 -8.47 -10.52
CA VAL A 74 -7.37 -8.87 -11.86
C VAL A 74 -7.94 -10.22 -12.32
N LYS A 75 -8.20 -11.15 -11.40
CA LYS A 75 -8.74 -12.48 -11.74
C LYS A 75 -10.25 -12.45 -11.97
N TYR A 76 -10.98 -11.65 -11.20
CA TYR A 76 -12.45 -11.64 -11.21
C TYR A 76 -13.06 -10.53 -12.10
N PHE A 77 -12.29 -9.56 -12.58
CA PHE A 77 -12.73 -8.53 -13.55
C PHE A 77 -12.01 -8.64 -14.89
#